data_AF-A0A2D5RTL7-F1
#
_entry.id   AF-A0A2D5RTL7-F1
#
_cell.length_a   1.000
_cell.length_b   1.000
_cell.length_c   1.000
_cell.angle_alpha   90.00
_cell.angle_beta   90.00
_cell.angle_gamma   90.00
#
_symmetry.space_group_name_H-M   'P 1'
#
loop_
_entity.id
_entity.type
_entity.pdbx_description
1 polymer ?
#
loop_
_entity_poly.entity_id
_entity_poly.type
_entity_poly.pdbx_seq_one_letter_code
_entity_poly.pdbx_strand_id
1 'polypeptide(L)'
;MNAPLLKYANAFQGKLVKDESEAQESLAGAGRIRTEDSQENIGSCGTSAFCRDYAPVACYLCKKFMPWQDAPHHLVLRDLVEERDRISKETGDLAIAAINDRAIIAVTQVMRQCAELSKG
;
A
#
# COMPACT_ATOMS: atom_id res chain seq x y z
N MET A 1 -28.81 -12.77 0.49
CA MET A 1 -27.72 -11.89 -0.01
C MET A 1 -28.34 -10.57 -0.42
N ASN A 2 -28.07 -9.48 0.30
CA ASN A 2 -28.55 -8.12 0.01
C ASN A 2 -27.57 -7.12 0.69
N ALA A 3 -27.06 -6.00 0.16
CA ALA A 3 -26.93 -5.42 -1.19
C ALA A 3 -26.27 -4.00 -1.19
N PRO A 4 -26.18 -3.12 -0.14
CA PRO A 4 -26.08 -1.69 -0.49
C PRO A 4 -24.67 -1.14 -0.75
N LEU A 5 -23.63 -1.62 -0.06
CA LEU A 5 -22.26 -1.23 -0.36
C LEU A 5 -21.35 -2.43 -0.14
N LEU A 6 -20.79 -2.91 -1.23
CA LEU A 6 -19.39 -3.23 -1.34
C LEU A 6 -18.55 -2.04 -0.80
N LYS A 7 -18.60 -1.74 0.50
CA LYS A 7 -17.94 -0.57 1.13
C LYS A 7 -16.44 -0.81 1.17
N TYR A 8 -15.80 -0.56 0.03
CA TYR A 8 -14.37 -0.69 -0.23
C TYR A 8 -13.88 -2.13 -0.39
N ALA A 9 -14.39 -2.82 -1.43
CA ALA A 9 -13.75 -4.02 -2.03
C ALA A 9 -12.24 -3.96 -1.86
N ASN A 10 -11.63 -5.00 -1.24
CA ASN A 10 -10.22 -5.06 -0.84
C ASN A 10 -9.38 -4.11 -1.72
N ALA A 11 -9.08 -2.91 -1.21
CA ALA A 11 -8.34 -1.93 -1.99
C ALA A 11 -6.94 -2.46 -2.26
N PHE A 12 -6.39 -3.17 -1.27
CA PHE A 12 -5.23 -4.01 -1.43
C PHE A 12 -5.59 -5.31 -2.15
N GLN A 13 -4.96 -5.54 -3.29
CA GLN A 13 -5.15 -6.74 -4.13
C GLN A 13 -3.86 -7.57 -4.27
N GLY A 14 -2.79 -7.17 -3.57
CA GLY A 14 -1.50 -7.85 -3.62
C GLY A 14 -1.46 -9.08 -2.72
N LYS A 15 -0.24 -9.60 -2.52
CA LYS A 15 0.02 -10.75 -1.66
C LYS A 15 1.03 -10.34 -0.59
N LEU A 16 0.62 -10.34 0.68
CA LEU A 16 1.57 -10.14 1.78
C LEU A 16 2.61 -11.28 1.80
N VAL A 17 3.86 -10.94 2.04
CA VAL A 17 4.97 -11.87 2.23
C VAL A 17 5.68 -11.53 3.53
N LYS A 18 6.37 -12.50 4.13
CA LYS A 18 7.11 -12.33 5.37
C LYS A 18 8.19 -11.27 5.24
N ASP A 19 9.03 -11.40 4.22
CA ASP A 19 10.22 -10.57 4.02
C ASP A 19 10.67 -10.55 2.56
N GLU A 20 11.82 -9.94 2.31
CA GLU A 20 12.44 -9.90 0.98
C GLU A 20 12.76 -11.30 0.44
N SER A 21 13.18 -12.24 1.29
CA SER A 21 13.57 -13.58 0.84
C SER A 21 12.39 -14.32 0.25
N GLU A 22 11.21 -14.29 0.90
CA GLU A 22 9.99 -14.89 0.33
C GLU A 22 9.57 -14.23 -0.99
N ALA A 23 9.78 -12.91 -1.11
CA ALA A 23 9.53 -12.20 -2.36
C ALA A 23 10.45 -12.68 -3.50
N GLN A 24 11.74 -12.91 -3.21
CA GLN A 24 12.71 -13.42 -4.19
C GLN A 24 12.45 -14.87 -4.59
N GLU A 25 11.95 -15.69 -3.66
CA GLU A 25 11.50 -17.06 -3.97
C GLU A 25 10.30 -17.07 -4.93
N SER A 26 9.36 -16.13 -4.73
CA SER A 26 8.18 -15.99 -5.59
C SER A 26 8.53 -15.45 -6.99
N LEU A 27 9.50 -14.52 -7.07
CA LEU A 27 10.02 -13.97 -8.31
C LEU A 27 11.48 -13.56 -8.15
N ALA A 28 12.39 -14.27 -8.81
CA ALA A 28 13.80 -13.92 -8.81
C ALA A 28 14.02 -12.52 -9.38
N GLY A 29 14.71 -11.67 -8.62
CA GLY A 29 14.94 -10.27 -8.97
C GLY A 29 13.74 -9.36 -8.69
N ALA A 30 12.81 -9.75 -7.81
CA ALA A 30 11.70 -8.89 -7.39
C ALA A 30 12.25 -7.56 -6.84
N GLY A 31 11.90 -6.44 -7.48
CA GLY A 31 12.46 -5.13 -7.15
C GLY A 31 11.89 -4.57 -5.85
N ARG A 32 12.73 -4.01 -4.98
CA ARG A 32 12.30 -3.37 -3.72
C ARG A 32 11.48 -2.11 -3.99
N ILE A 33 10.40 -1.94 -3.23
CA ILE A 33 9.61 -0.71 -3.16
C ILE A 33 9.98 0.01 -1.86
N ARG A 34 10.24 1.32 -1.97
CA ARG A 34 10.69 2.16 -0.85
C ARG A 34 9.64 3.19 -0.46
N THR A 35 9.79 3.74 0.74
CA THR A 35 9.09 4.97 1.15
C THR A 35 9.44 6.15 0.23
N GLU A 36 8.62 7.21 0.25
CA GLU A 36 8.82 8.39 -0.60
C GLU A 36 10.17 9.08 -0.34
N ASP A 37 10.60 9.12 0.92
CA ASP A 37 11.93 9.62 1.34
C ASP A 37 13.10 8.66 1.05
N SER A 38 12.81 7.48 0.47
CA SER A 38 13.75 6.42 0.13
C SER A 38 14.57 5.85 1.30
N GLN A 39 14.18 6.10 2.55
CA GLN A 39 14.89 5.63 3.74
C GLN A 39 14.57 4.18 4.09
N GLU A 40 13.32 3.77 3.90
CA GLU A 40 12.82 2.46 4.31
C GLU A 40 12.33 1.64 3.13
N ASN A 41 12.38 0.31 3.24
CA ASN A 41 11.78 -0.61 2.26
C ASN A 41 10.46 -1.14 2.80
N ILE A 42 9.45 -1.18 1.94
CA ILE A 42 8.08 -1.53 2.32
C ILE A 42 7.54 -2.79 1.65
N GLY A 43 8.28 -3.35 0.70
CA GLY A 43 7.81 -4.49 -0.06
C GLY A 43 8.62 -4.73 -1.33
N SER A 44 8.13 -5.64 -2.15
CA SER A 44 8.69 -5.96 -3.45
C SER A 44 7.66 -5.91 -4.58
N CYS A 45 8.11 -5.62 -5.79
CA CYS A 45 7.31 -5.69 -7.01
C CYS A 45 7.31 -7.14 -7.55
N GLY A 46 6.14 -7.72 -7.72
CA GLY A 46 5.94 -9.05 -8.32
C GLY A 46 5.99 -9.08 -9.85
N THR A 47 6.77 -8.21 -10.49
CA THR A 47 7.07 -8.28 -11.93
C THR A 47 8.43 -7.68 -12.25
N SER A 48 9.07 -8.20 -13.29
CA SER A 48 10.29 -7.64 -13.88
C SER A 48 10.00 -6.56 -14.93
N ALA A 49 8.72 -6.32 -15.26
CA ALA A 49 8.34 -5.27 -16.19
C ALA A 49 8.56 -3.90 -15.55
N PHE A 50 9.14 -2.98 -16.33
CA PHE A 50 9.34 -1.61 -15.90
C PHE A 50 7.99 -0.89 -15.67
N CYS A 51 7.84 -0.25 -14.52
CA CYS A 51 6.63 0.45 -14.10
C CYS A 51 6.96 1.92 -13.80
N ARG A 52 6.07 2.84 -14.17
CA ARG A 52 6.19 4.30 -13.93
C ARG A 52 5.07 4.84 -13.05
N ASP A 53 4.29 3.96 -12.43
CA ASP A 53 3.22 4.38 -11.54
C ASP A 53 3.82 5.02 -10.28
N TYR A 54 3.02 5.84 -9.59
CA TYR A 54 3.45 6.63 -8.45
C TYR A 54 3.70 5.77 -7.19
N ALA A 55 4.84 5.09 -7.16
CA ALA A 55 5.30 4.35 -5.99
C ALA A 55 5.68 5.31 -4.85
N PRO A 56 5.44 4.94 -3.58
CA PRO A 56 4.83 3.68 -3.13
C PRO A 56 3.29 3.66 -3.20
N VAL A 57 2.64 4.81 -3.36
CA VAL A 57 1.18 4.97 -3.23
C VAL A 57 0.40 4.04 -4.16
N ALA A 58 0.76 4.01 -5.45
CA ALA A 58 0.13 3.16 -6.45
C ALA A 58 0.38 1.66 -6.23
N CYS A 59 1.50 1.30 -5.58
CA CYS A 59 1.85 -0.09 -5.32
C CYS A 59 0.83 -0.78 -4.41
N TYR A 60 0.28 -0.08 -3.41
CA TYR A 60 -0.74 -0.66 -2.52
C TYR A 60 -2.05 -1.02 -3.22
N LEU A 61 -2.32 -0.46 -4.40
CA LEU A 61 -3.48 -0.81 -5.22
C LEU A 61 -3.14 -1.86 -6.29
N CYS A 62 -1.85 -2.15 -6.50
CA CYS A 62 -1.38 -3.06 -7.51
C CYS A 62 -1.44 -4.52 -7.02
N LYS A 63 -2.11 -5.38 -7.80
CA LYS A 63 -2.21 -6.83 -7.51
C LYS A 63 -0.86 -7.57 -7.49
N LYS A 64 0.20 -6.96 -8.01
CA LYS A 64 1.54 -7.55 -8.08
C LYS A 64 2.38 -7.16 -6.87
N PHE A 65 1.92 -6.24 -6.03
CA PHE A 65 2.71 -5.77 -4.90
C PHE A 65 2.78 -6.84 -3.81
N MET A 66 3.99 -7.02 -3.28
CA MET A 66 4.30 -7.93 -2.18
C MET A 66 4.79 -7.13 -0.97
N PRO A 67 3.89 -6.55 -0.16
CA PRO A 67 4.27 -5.88 1.08
C PRO A 67 4.93 -6.85 2.05
N TRP A 68 5.95 -6.39 2.76
CA TRP A 68 6.67 -7.20 3.77
C TRP A 68 6.03 -7.05 5.14
N GLN A 69 5.85 -8.16 5.86
CA GLN A 69 5.11 -8.21 7.11
C GLN A 69 5.59 -7.20 8.17
N ASP A 70 6.91 -7.10 8.36
CA ASP A 70 7.53 -6.26 9.40
C ASP A 70 7.96 -4.87 8.89
N ALA A 71 7.55 -4.48 7.68
CA ALA A 71 7.90 -3.17 7.12
C ALA A 71 7.10 -2.00 7.75
N PRO A 72 7.64 -0.77 7.74
CA PRO A 72 7.01 0.39 8.37
C PRO A 72 5.88 1.01 7.53
N HIS A 73 4.85 0.23 7.19
CA HIS A 73 3.69 0.67 6.42
C HIS A 73 2.95 1.88 7.02
N HIS A 74 3.06 2.05 8.34
CA HIS A 74 2.48 3.19 9.07
C HIS A 74 3.05 4.54 8.63
N LEU A 75 4.28 4.59 8.11
CA LEU A 75 4.88 5.81 7.56
C LEU A 75 4.09 6.25 6.32
N VAL A 76 3.85 5.34 5.38
CA VAL A 76 3.07 5.63 4.17
C VAL A 76 1.64 6.04 4.52
N LEU A 77 1.02 5.39 5.51
CA LEU A 77 -0.32 5.77 5.97
C LEU A 77 -0.35 7.20 6.54
N ARG A 78 0.62 7.53 7.39
CA ARG A 78 0.74 8.88 7.98
C ARG A 78 0.86 9.93 6.89
N ASP A 79 1.81 9.74 5.96
CA ASP A 79 2.09 10.71 4.91
C ASP A 79 0.86 10.94 4.01
N LEU A 80 0.11 9.87 3.68
CA LEU A 80 -1.15 9.98 2.91
C LEU A 80 -2.25 10.75 3.65
N VAL A 81 -2.39 10.54 4.96
CA VAL A 81 -3.41 11.23 5.78
C VAL A 81 -3.05 12.69 5.99
N GLU A 82 -1.77 12.98 6.27
CA GLU A 82 -1.27 14.36 6.40
C GLU A 82 -1.48 15.15 5.11
N GLU A 83 -1.20 14.54 3.95
CA GLU A 83 -1.38 15.18 2.65
C GLU A 83 -2.87 15.45 2.35
N ARG A 84 -3.73 14.47 2.61
CA ARG A 84 -5.18 14.62 2.48
C ARG A 84 -5.68 15.79 3.33
N ASP A 85 -5.27 15.86 4.59
CA ASP A 85 -5.68 16.92 5.51
C ASP A 85 -5.12 18.29 5.09
N ARG A 86 -3.88 18.34 4.57
CA ARG A 86 -3.28 19.55 4.02
C ARG A 86 -4.09 20.09 2.84
N ILE A 87 -4.36 19.25 1.84
CA ILE A 87 -5.16 19.61 0.65
C ILE A 87 -6.54 20.12 1.08
N SER A 88 -7.20 19.41 2.01
CA SER A 88 -8.52 19.80 2.49
C SER A 88 -8.50 21.16 3.20
N LYS A 89 -7.46 21.48 3.98
CA LYS A 89 -7.33 22.77 4.67
C LYS A 89 -6.98 23.91 3.73
N GLU A 90 -6.10 23.66 2.76
CA GLU A 90 -5.61 24.70 1.84
C GLU A 90 -6.62 25.05 0.75
N THR A 91 -7.35 24.05 0.24
CA THR A 91 -8.24 24.24 -0.92
C THR A 91 -9.72 24.24 -0.55
N GLY A 92 -10.10 23.61 0.56
CA GLY A 92 -11.50 23.33 0.90
C GLY A 92 -12.18 22.31 -0.03
N ASP A 93 -11.46 21.77 -1.02
CA ASP A 93 -12.01 20.84 -2.00
C ASP A 93 -11.82 19.39 -1.52
N LEU A 94 -12.92 18.82 -1.02
CA LEU A 94 -12.93 17.43 -0.53
C LEU A 94 -12.78 16.40 -1.65
N ALA A 95 -13.12 16.73 -2.89
CA ALA A 95 -12.97 15.80 -4.01
C ALA A 95 -11.49 15.63 -4.36
N ILE A 96 -10.72 16.73 -4.35
CA ILE A 96 -9.27 16.69 -4.56
C ILE A 96 -8.57 16.04 -3.36
N ALA A 97 -8.97 16.36 -2.13
CA ALA A 97 -8.41 15.73 -0.93
C ALA A 97 -8.61 14.20 -0.94
N ALA A 98 -9.75 13.72 -1.45
CA ALA A 98 -10.09 12.30 -1.46
C ALA A 98 -9.40 11.46 -2.56
N ILE A 99 -8.57 12.05 -3.44
CA ILE A 99 -7.93 11.35 -4.57
C ILE A 99 -7.20 10.07 -4.11
N ASN A 100 -6.52 10.12 -2.97
CA ASN A 100 -5.74 9.00 -2.43
C ASN A 100 -6.46 8.20 -1.33
N ASP A 101 -7.74 8.45 -1.05
CA ASP A 101 -8.48 7.73 0.00
C ASP A 101 -8.47 6.21 -0.25
N ARG A 102 -8.48 5.79 -1.51
CA ARG A 102 -8.39 4.36 -1.84
C ARG A 102 -7.04 3.75 -1.45
N ALA A 103 -5.95 4.48 -1.60
CA ALA A 103 -4.62 4.04 -1.16
C ALA A 103 -4.54 4.00 0.37
N ILE A 104 -5.10 5.00 1.08
CA ILE A 104 -5.21 5.00 2.54
C ILE A 104 -5.90 3.73 3.05
N ILE A 105 -7.00 3.33 2.42
CA ILE A 105 -7.72 2.10 2.74
C ILE A 105 -6.86 0.87 2.47
N ALA A 106 -6.12 0.83 1.35
CA ALA A 106 -5.25 -0.30 1.01
C ALA A 106 -4.09 -0.47 2.00
N VAL A 107 -3.40 0.60 2.38
CA VAL A 107 -2.33 0.56 3.39
C VAL A 107 -2.89 0.08 4.74
N THR A 108 -4.07 0.58 5.12
CA THR A 108 -4.76 0.15 6.34
C THR A 108 -5.08 -1.36 6.31
N GLN A 109 -5.47 -1.89 5.15
CA GLN A 109 -5.73 -3.33 4.97
C GLN A 109 -4.45 -4.16 5.11
N VAL A 110 -3.34 -3.71 4.51
CA VAL A 110 -2.03 -4.38 4.66
C VAL A 110 -1.63 -4.45 6.12
N MET A 111 -1.68 -3.33 6.86
CA MET A 111 -1.32 -3.30 8.28
C MET A 111 -2.17 -4.25 9.14
N ARG A 112 -3.47 -4.36 8.83
CA ARG A 112 -4.36 -5.32 9.51
C ARG A 112 -3.95 -6.77 9.22
N GLN A 113 -3.64 -7.10 7.97
CA GLN A 113 -3.17 -8.42 7.58
C GLN A 113 -1.82 -8.77 8.25
N CYS A 114 -0.86 -7.83 8.32
CA CYS A 114 0.38 -8.04 9.07
C CYS A 114 0.09 -8.39 10.54
N ALA A 115 -0.78 -7.61 11.18
CA ALA A 115 -1.12 -7.81 12.59
C ALA A 115 -1.88 -9.11 12.87
N GLU A 116 -2.64 -9.63 11.90
CA GLU A 116 -3.30 -10.92 11.99
C GLU A 116 -2.31 -12.08 11.89
N LEU A 117 -1.30 -11.99 11.02
CA LEU A 117 -0.25 -13.01 10.90
C LEU A 117 0.70 -13.05 12.08
N SER A 118 1.00 -11.91 12.71
CA SER A 118 1.88 -11.88 13.90
C SER A 118 1.22 -12.46 15.17
N LYS A 119 -0.08 -12.81 15.12
CA LYS A 119 -0.83 -13.41 16.23
C LYS A 119 -1.03 -14.93 16.10
N GLY A 120 -0.71 -15.51 14.95
CA GLY A 120 -0.81 -16.96 14.68
C GLY A 120 0.56 -17.63 14.84
#